data_AF-T1EQ17-F1
#
_entry.id   AF-T1EQ17-F1
#
_cell.length_a   1.000
_cell.length_b   1.000
_cell.length_c   1.000
_cell.angle_alpha   90.00
_cell.angle_beta   90.00
_cell.angle_gamma   90.00
#
_symmetry.space_group_name_H-M   'P 1'
#
loop_
_entity.id
_entity.type
_entity.pdbx_description
1 polymer ?
#
loop_
_entity_poly.entity_id
_entity_poly.type
_entity_poly.pdbx_seq_one_letter_code
_entity_poly.pdbx_strand_id
1 'polypeptide(L)'
;MTEYCMHESFMANCTSPTSSSAASSLSTSSLQYIPSTSSLSSSPPTPMIDLVILMTSAKFGRMRMGRCIGEGYSLGCSKDVLPYMDMMCSGRKFCNVSVRNLVDIHPCQRDFASYLEAKYVCVEVILYNFVAIVMRLWYSEQYAPK
;
A
#
# COMPACT_ATOMS: atom_id res chain seq x y z
N MET A 1 -7.03 -22.71 12.76
CA MET A 1 -5.78 -22.47 13.52
C MET A 1 -4.92 -21.57 12.66
N THR A 2 -4.74 -20.31 13.04
CA THR A 2 -4.01 -19.31 12.23
C THR A 2 -2.50 -19.51 12.33
N GLU A 3 -1.81 -19.37 11.20
CA GLU A 3 -0.37 -19.64 11.06
C GLU A 3 0.42 -18.35 11.36
N TYR A 4 0.92 -18.21 12.59
CA TYR A 4 1.71 -17.04 13.04
C TYR A 4 3.20 -17.35 13.09
N CYS A 5 3.74 -17.80 11.96
CA CYS A 5 5.17 -18.06 11.83
C CYS A 5 5.89 -16.79 11.36
N MET A 6 7.20 -16.70 11.63
CA MET A 6 8.02 -15.61 11.14
C MET A 6 8.07 -15.69 9.61
N HIS A 7 7.32 -14.84 8.92
CA HIS A 7 7.47 -14.65 7.48
C HIS A 7 8.80 -13.96 7.21
N GLU A 8 9.48 -14.32 6.11
CA GLU A 8 10.76 -13.71 5.74
C GLU A 8 10.63 -12.22 5.41
N SER A 9 9.46 -11.83 4.90
CA SER A 9 9.12 -10.45 4.57
C SER A 9 7.63 -10.15 4.75
N PHE A 10 7.35 -8.86 4.96
CA PHE A 10 6.03 -8.27 4.88
C PHE A 10 5.85 -7.61 3.50
N MET A 11 4.73 -7.91 2.83
CA MET A 11 4.39 -7.35 1.54
C MET A 11 3.04 -6.64 1.61
N ALA A 12 2.99 -5.42 1.07
CA ALA A 12 1.76 -4.65 0.91
C ALA A 12 1.68 -4.13 -0.52
N ASN A 13 0.48 -4.19 -1.11
CA ASN A 13 0.24 -3.71 -2.47
C ASN A 13 -1.15 -3.05 -2.55
N CYS A 14 -1.17 -1.84 -3.09
CA CYS A 14 -2.32 -1.04 -3.42
C CYS A 14 -2.26 -0.75 -4.92
N THR A 15 -2.81 -1.66 -5.72
CA THR A 15 -3.03 -1.43 -7.16
C THR A 15 -4.36 -0.72 -7.36
N SER A 16 -4.35 0.33 -8.18
CA SER A 16 -5.58 1.03 -8.60
C SER A 16 -6.50 0.08 -9.38
N PRO A 17 -7.83 0.27 -9.30
CA PRO A 17 -8.79 -0.53 -10.05
C PRO A 17 -8.63 -0.43 -11.58
N THR A 18 -7.84 0.53 -12.07
CA THR A 18 -7.57 0.75 -13.50
C THR A 18 -6.56 -0.19 -14.14
N SER A 19 -5.86 -1.04 -13.37
CA SER A 19 -4.81 -1.93 -13.91
C SER A 19 -5.09 -3.43 -13.79
N SER A 20 -6.28 -3.86 -13.35
CA SER A 20 -6.56 -5.30 -13.16
C SER A 20 -7.96 -5.78 -13.52
N SER A 21 -8.63 -5.13 -14.48
CA SER A 21 -9.74 -5.74 -15.20
C SER A 21 -9.56 -5.54 -16.69
N ALA A 22 -8.52 -6.18 -17.23
CA ALA A 22 -8.64 -6.82 -18.52
C ALA A 22 -9.92 -7.68 -18.47
N ALA A 23 -10.94 -7.25 -19.21
CA ALA A 23 -12.10 -8.07 -19.47
C ALA A 23 -11.60 -9.36 -20.12
N SER A 24 -11.58 -10.44 -19.35
CA SER A 24 -11.49 -11.79 -19.88
C SER A 24 -12.83 -12.11 -20.56
N SER A 25 -12.89 -11.90 -21.88
CA SER A 25 -13.95 -12.41 -22.75
C SER A 25 -13.35 -12.96 -24.05
N LEU A 26 -13.19 -14.28 -24.08
CA LEU A 26 -13.37 -15.25 -25.18
C LEU A 26 -12.87 -14.94 -26.63
N SER A 27 -12.03 -15.88 -27.10
CA SER A 27 -12.05 -16.59 -28.40
C SER A 27 -12.00 -15.86 -29.75
N THR A 28 -10.93 -16.18 -30.49
CA THR A 28 -10.90 -16.66 -31.90
C THR A 28 -11.55 -15.81 -33.00
N SER A 29 -10.68 -15.19 -33.79
CA SER A 29 -10.70 -15.05 -35.26
C SER A 29 -11.99 -14.56 -35.94
N SER A 30 -12.04 -13.26 -36.28
CA SER A 30 -12.63 -12.75 -37.53
C SER A 30 -12.13 -11.32 -37.81
N LEU A 31 -11.66 -11.08 -39.02
CA LEU A 31 -11.22 -9.77 -39.54
C LEU A 31 -12.30 -8.70 -39.36
N GLN A 32 -11.97 -7.59 -38.69
CA GLN A 32 -12.74 -6.35 -38.80
C GLN A 32 -11.82 -5.16 -39.03
N TYR A 33 -11.96 -4.60 -40.24
CA TYR A 33 -11.45 -3.34 -40.73
C TYR A 33 -11.97 -2.18 -39.88
N ILE A 34 -11.07 -1.36 -39.31
CA ILE A 34 -11.43 -0.16 -38.55
C ILE A 34 -10.98 1.07 -39.36
N PRO A 35 -11.90 1.95 -39.81
CA PRO A 35 -11.51 3.26 -40.31
C PRO A 35 -11.11 4.16 -39.14
N SER A 36 -9.95 4.81 -39.27
CA SER A 36 -9.47 5.84 -38.35
C SER A 36 -10.42 7.04 -38.35
N THR A 37 -11.24 7.15 -37.31
CA THR A 37 -11.92 8.40 -36.95
C THR A 37 -11.33 8.91 -35.65
N SER A 38 -10.39 9.84 -35.79
CA SER A 38 -9.87 10.67 -34.71
C SER A 38 -10.99 11.56 -34.15
N SER A 39 -11.64 11.12 -33.08
CA SER A 39 -12.48 11.99 -32.26
C SER A 39 -11.61 12.56 -31.14
N LEU A 40 -11.22 13.83 -31.26
CA LEU A 40 -10.71 14.60 -30.14
C LEU A 40 -11.88 14.81 -29.16
N SER A 41 -12.08 13.89 -28.23
CA SER A 41 -12.95 14.14 -27.08
C SER A 41 -12.19 15.02 -26.09
N SER A 42 -12.47 16.32 -26.10
CA SER A 42 -12.10 17.22 -25.01
C SER A 42 -12.95 16.90 -23.77
N SER A 43 -12.65 15.78 -23.11
CA SER A 43 -13.19 15.53 -21.78
C SER A 43 -12.46 16.44 -20.77
N PRO A 44 -13.16 16.94 -19.73
CA PRO A 44 -12.51 17.68 -18.66
C PRO A 44 -11.40 16.82 -18.03
N PRO A 45 -10.24 17.39 -17.67
CA PRO A 45 -9.20 16.64 -16.98
C PRO A 45 -9.77 16.11 -15.65
N THR A 46 -10.05 14.81 -15.60
CA THR A 46 -10.46 14.15 -14.37
C THR A 46 -9.27 14.13 -13.40
N PRO A 47 -9.49 14.31 -12.09
CA PRO A 47 -8.42 14.20 -11.12
C PRO A 47 -7.81 12.80 -11.20
N MET A 48 -6.48 12.74 -11.30
CA MET A 48 -5.77 11.47 -11.25
C MET A 48 -5.80 10.96 -9.81
N ILE A 49 -6.63 9.94 -9.57
CA ILE A 49 -6.74 9.26 -8.28
C ILE A 49 -5.71 8.14 -8.26
N ASP A 50 -4.94 8.07 -7.18
CA ASP A 50 -4.00 6.99 -6.93
C ASP A 50 -4.30 6.30 -5.60
N LEU A 51 -3.89 5.04 -5.46
CA LEU A 51 -4.01 4.31 -4.20
C LEU A 51 -2.64 4.14 -3.58
N VAL A 52 -2.52 4.54 -2.31
CA VAL A 52 -1.29 4.36 -1.53
C VAL A 52 -1.56 3.61 -0.25
N ILE A 53 -0.54 2.92 0.23
CA ILE A 53 -0.54 2.20 1.49
C ILE A 53 -0.57 3.21 2.64
N LEU A 54 -1.39 2.92 3.65
CA LEU A 54 -1.38 3.55 4.96
C LEU A 54 -1.29 2.44 6.01
N MET A 55 -0.19 2.34 6.74
CA MET A 55 -0.08 1.40 7.84
C MET A 55 -1.01 1.83 8.99
N THR A 56 -1.73 0.88 9.57
CA THR A 56 -2.69 1.15 10.66
C THR A 56 -2.28 0.51 11.99
N SER A 57 -1.47 -0.54 11.93
CA SER A 57 -0.85 -1.14 13.11
C SER A 57 0.36 -1.96 12.70
N ALA A 58 1.43 -1.95 13.49
CA ALA A 58 2.49 -2.93 13.35
C ALA A 58 3.11 -3.24 14.71
N LYS A 59 3.14 -4.53 15.06
CA LYS A 59 3.73 -5.03 16.30
C LYS A 59 4.71 -6.14 15.97
N PHE A 60 5.87 -6.12 16.62
CA PHE A 60 6.88 -7.16 16.49
C PHE A 60 7.10 -7.83 17.84
N GLY A 61 7.07 -9.17 17.89
CA GLY A 61 7.31 -9.92 19.11
C GLY A 61 6.61 -11.28 19.14
N ARG A 62 6.22 -11.70 20.34
CA ARG A 62 5.59 -12.99 20.65
C ARG A 62 4.24 -12.77 21.35
N MET A 63 3.22 -12.42 20.58
CA MET A 63 1.92 -12.02 21.11
C MET A 63 1.01 -13.23 21.39
N ARG A 64 1.07 -14.25 20.55
CA ARG A 64 0.15 -15.42 20.58
C ARG A 64 0.90 -16.72 20.35
N MET A 65 0.27 -17.83 20.77
CA MET A 65 0.70 -19.16 20.35
C MET A 65 0.36 -19.40 18.88
N GLY A 66 1.24 -20.12 18.20
CA GLY A 66 1.07 -20.52 16.80
C GLY A 66 1.90 -21.76 16.53
N ARG A 67 1.80 -22.31 15.32
CA ARG A 67 2.52 -23.53 14.91
C ARG A 67 4.02 -23.47 15.19
N CYS A 68 4.64 -22.30 15.03
CA CYS A 68 6.07 -22.09 15.20
C CYS A 68 6.49 -21.70 16.63
N ILE A 69 5.57 -21.69 17.59
CA ILE A 69 5.77 -21.20 18.96
C ILE A 69 5.35 -22.31 19.92
N GLY A 70 6.32 -23.00 20.53
CA GLY A 70 6.08 -24.11 21.47
C GLY A 70 5.53 -23.67 22.83
N GLU A 71 4.91 -24.62 23.54
CA GLU A 71 4.46 -24.46 24.93
C GLU A 71 5.64 -24.22 25.90
N GLY A 72 5.40 -23.48 26.99
CA GLY A 72 6.39 -23.30 28.08
C GLY A 72 7.13 -21.96 28.13
N TYR A 73 6.74 -20.98 27.32
CA TYR A 73 7.42 -19.68 27.26
C TYR A 73 6.44 -18.50 27.39
N SER A 74 6.93 -17.38 27.91
CA SER A 74 6.15 -16.15 28.13
C SER A 74 5.58 -15.58 26.83
N LEU A 75 4.25 -15.55 26.74
CA LEU A 75 3.48 -14.86 25.69
C LEU A 75 3.20 -13.40 26.08
N GLY A 76 2.78 -12.60 25.11
CA GLY A 76 2.30 -11.23 25.33
C GLY A 76 3.38 -10.16 25.25
N CYS A 77 4.60 -10.53 24.87
CA CYS A 77 5.68 -9.58 24.62
C CYS A 77 5.58 -9.03 23.19
N SER A 78 5.52 -7.72 23.04
CA SER A 78 5.62 -7.07 21.72
C SER A 78 6.09 -5.64 21.85
N LYS A 79 6.64 -5.11 20.77
CA LYS A 79 6.95 -3.69 20.62
C LYS A 79 6.25 -3.14 19.40
N ASP A 80 5.77 -1.91 19.57
CA ASP A 80 5.22 -1.14 18.46
C ASP A 80 6.33 -0.78 17.48
N VAL A 81 6.16 -1.21 16.23
CA VAL A 81 7.07 -0.96 15.11
C VAL A 81 6.36 -0.24 13.98
N LEU A 82 5.18 0.34 14.26
CA LEU A 82 4.41 1.13 13.32
C LEU A 82 5.24 2.28 12.74
N PRO A 83 6.03 3.06 13.51
CA PRO A 83 6.82 4.16 12.94
C PRO A 83 7.84 3.69 11.88
N TYR A 84 8.44 2.52 12.09
CA TYR A 84 9.36 1.92 11.13
C TYR A 84 8.63 1.46 9.87
N MET A 85 7.48 0.79 10.05
CA MET A 85 6.67 0.32 8.91
C MET A 85 6.05 1.47 8.12
N ASP A 86 5.62 2.54 8.79
CA ASP A 86 5.12 3.76 8.16
C ASP A 86 6.20 4.39 7.28
N MET A 87 7.40 4.57 7.81
CA MET A 87 8.53 5.11 7.05
C MET A 87 8.85 4.26 5.81
N MET A 88 8.72 2.95 5.92
CA MET A 88 9.06 2.03 4.83
C MET A 88 7.94 1.91 3.79
N CYS A 89 6.68 1.92 4.19
CA CYS A 89 5.55 1.53 3.33
C CYS A 89 4.53 2.63 3.07
N SER A 90 4.24 3.51 4.04
CA SER A 90 3.16 4.47 3.90
C SER A 90 3.45 5.48 2.78
N GLY A 91 2.43 5.81 1.99
CA GLY A 91 2.55 6.66 0.80
C GLY A 91 3.08 5.96 -0.45
N ARG A 92 3.40 4.67 -0.39
CA ARG A 92 3.82 3.88 -1.56
C ARG A 92 2.66 3.03 -2.09
N LYS A 93 2.70 2.66 -3.37
CA LYS A 93 1.77 1.66 -3.93
C LYS A 93 2.14 0.23 -3.56
N PHE A 94 3.43 -0.05 -3.50
CA PHE A 94 3.97 -1.36 -3.21
C PHE A 94 5.09 -1.24 -2.16
N CYS A 95 5.13 -2.19 -1.24
CA CYS A 95 6.14 -2.29 -0.19
C CYS A 95 6.53 -3.74 0.05
N ASN A 96 7.82 -3.99 0.23
CA ASN A 96 8.36 -5.28 0.66
C ASN A 96 9.44 -5.03 1.72
N VAL A 97 9.17 -5.43 2.96
CA VAL A 97 10.06 -5.21 4.11
C VAL A 97 10.51 -6.55 4.65
N SER A 98 11.81 -6.80 4.69
CA SER A 98 12.33 -8.00 5.33
C SER A 98 12.10 -7.93 6.84
N VAL A 99 11.54 -8.99 7.43
CA VAL A 99 11.34 -9.09 8.87
C VAL A 99 12.68 -9.20 9.61
N ARG A 100 13.75 -9.62 8.90
CA ARG A 100 15.12 -9.64 9.44
C ARG A 100 15.62 -8.27 9.87
N ASN A 101 15.16 -7.20 9.22
CA ASN A 101 15.53 -5.84 9.58
C ASN A 101 14.94 -5.40 10.94
N LEU A 102 14.01 -6.17 11.51
CA LEU A 102 13.44 -5.94 12.83
C LEU A 102 14.08 -6.80 13.91
N VAL A 103 15.00 -7.72 13.57
CA VAL A 103 15.61 -8.65 14.54
C VAL A 103 16.45 -7.89 15.58
N ASP A 104 17.11 -6.79 15.20
CA ASP A 104 17.85 -5.95 16.14
C ASP A 104 16.94 -5.29 17.20
N ILE A 105 15.65 -5.15 16.88
CA ILE A 105 14.62 -4.76 17.83
C ILE A 105 14.29 -6.04 18.61
N HIS A 106 14.90 -6.19 19.78
CA HIS A 106 14.69 -7.32 20.68
C HIS A 106 13.69 -6.95 21.78
N PRO A 107 12.36 -6.95 21.53
CA PRO A 107 11.38 -6.66 22.57
C PRO A 107 11.32 -7.75 23.63
N CYS A 108 11.70 -8.97 23.27
CA CYS A 108 11.63 -10.16 24.09
C CYS A 108 13.04 -10.72 24.31
N GLN A 109 13.22 -11.62 25.28
CA GLN A 109 14.52 -12.29 25.48
C GLN A 109 14.98 -12.98 24.20
N ARG A 110 16.28 -12.91 23.92
CA ARG A 110 16.92 -13.20 22.62
C ARG A 110 16.68 -14.61 22.08
N ASP A 111 16.25 -15.54 22.92
CA ASP A 111 16.09 -16.95 22.59
C ASP A 111 14.70 -17.30 22.02
N PHE A 112 13.81 -16.32 21.82
CA PHE A 112 12.44 -16.57 21.37
C PHE A 112 12.16 -16.13 19.93
N ALA A 113 11.54 -17.04 19.15
CA ALA A 113 11.02 -16.75 17.83
C ALA A 113 9.98 -15.60 17.90
N SER A 114 10.32 -14.47 17.29
CA SER A 114 9.45 -13.30 17.18
C SER A 114 8.87 -13.22 15.77
N TYR A 115 7.64 -12.73 15.66
CA TYR A 115 6.96 -12.51 14.39
C TYR A 115 6.40 -11.08 14.31
N LEU A 116 6.13 -10.65 13.09
CA LEU A 116 5.52 -9.36 12.80
C LEU A 116 4.02 -9.55 12.58
N GLU A 117 3.21 -8.78 13.32
CA GLU A 117 1.78 -8.61 13.07
C GLU A 117 1.57 -7.18 12.58
N ALA A 118 1.26 -7.01 11.28
CA ALA A 118 1.09 -5.70 10.66
C ALA A 118 -0.23 -5.63 9.87
N LYS A 119 -0.84 -4.45 9.86
CA LYS A 119 -2.07 -4.14 9.13
C LYS A 119 -1.91 -2.84 8.37
N TYR A 120 -2.51 -2.78 7.19
CA TYR A 120 -2.53 -1.61 6.33
C TYR A 120 -3.88 -1.47 5.66
N VAL A 121 -4.16 -0.27 5.16
CA VAL A 121 -5.29 0.03 4.29
C VAL A 121 -4.77 0.76 3.05
N CYS A 122 -5.51 0.68 1.95
CA CYS A 122 -5.25 1.49 0.76
C CYS A 122 -6.13 2.73 0.82
N VAL A 123 -5.53 3.91 0.68
CA VAL A 123 -6.25 5.19 0.68
C VAL A 123 -6.10 5.87 -0.67
N GLU A 124 -7.20 6.48 -1.13
CA GLU A 124 -7.21 7.29 -2.35
C GLU A 124 -6.55 8.63 -2.10
N VAL A 125 -5.65 9.01 -3.01
CA VAL A 125 -4.98 10.32 -3.00
C VAL A 125 -5.16 10.99 -4.35
N ILE A 126 -5.38 12.30 -4.32
CA ILE A 126 -5.48 13.12 -5.52
C ILE A 126 -4.11 13.72 -5.80
N LEU A 127 -3.52 13.35 -6.94
CA LEU A 127 -2.28 13.94 -7.40
C LEU A 127 -2.61 15.23 -8.17
N TYR A 128 -2.45 16.37 -7.50
CA TYR A 128 -2.52 17.65 -8.18
C TYR A 128 -1.24 17.89 -8.98
N ASN A 129 -1.39 18.17 -10.27
CA ASN A 129 -0.27 18.71 -11.04
C ASN A 129 0.14 20.04 -10.42
N PHE A 130 1.43 20.21 -10.10
CA PHE A 130 1.98 21.45 -9.55
C PHE A 130 1.61 22.67 -10.42
N VAL A 131 1.61 22.49 -11.75
CA VAL A 131 1.14 23.49 -12.72
C VAL A 131 -0.32 23.89 -12.49
N ALA A 132 -1.20 22.95 -12.14
CA ALA A 132 -2.61 23.24 -11.86
C ALA A 132 -2.79 24.02 -10.56
N ILE A 133 -1.96 23.76 -9.53
CA ILE A 133 -1.96 24.53 -8.29
C ILE A 133 -1.50 25.96 -8.56
N VAL A 134 -0.36 26.12 -9.24
CA VAL A 134 0.19 27.45 -9.57
C VAL A 134 -0.76 28.23 -10.48
N MET A 135 -1.36 27.59 -11.49
CA MET A 135 -2.37 28.23 -12.36
C MET A 135 -3.62 28.66 -11.57
N ARG A 136 -4.12 27.84 -10.63
CA ARG A 136 -5.25 28.24 -9.78
C ARG A 136 -4.90 29.42 -8.88
N LEU A 137 -3.71 29.44 -8.30
CA LEU A 137 -3.26 30.54 -7.44
C LEU A 137 -3.08 31.84 -8.24
N TRP A 138 -2.40 31.78 -9.39
CA TRP A 138 -2.28 32.92 -10.31
C TRP A 138 -3.65 33.44 -10.80
N TYR A 139 -4.57 32.54 -11.13
CA TYR A 139 -5.91 32.94 -11.57
C TYR A 139 -6.73 33.62 -10.46
N SER A 140 -6.58 33.20 -9.21
CA SER A 140 -7.26 33.83 -8.07
C SER A 140 -6.78 35.25 -7.79
N GLU A 141 -5.49 35.51 -8.03
CA GLU A 141 -4.86 36.82 -7.79
C GLU A 141 -5.27 37.86 -8.85
N GLN A 142 -5.55 37.40 -10.08
CA GLN A 142 -5.94 38.27 -11.19
C GLN A 142 -7.44 38.67 -11.18
N TYR A 143 -8.31 37.91 -10.49
CA TYR A 143 -9.77 38.06 -10.54
C TYR A 143 -10.42 38.50 -9.20
N ALA A 144 -9.61 38.90 -8.22
CA ALA A 144 -10.14 39.47 -6.99
C ALA A 144 -10.89 40.78 -7.30
N PRO A 145 -12.20 40.88 -6.97
CA PRO A 145 -12.93 42.13 -7.14
C PRO A 145 -12.34 43.20 -6.22
N LYS A 146 -12.12 44.41 -6.77
CA LYS A 146 -11.65 45.59 -6.04
C LYS A 146 -12.69 46.09 -5.04
#